data_AF-A0AAV0WJD2-F1
#
_entry.id   AF-A0AAV0WJD2-F1
#
_cell.length_a   1.000
_cell.length_b   1.000
_cell.length_c   1.000
_cell.angle_alpha   90.00
_cell.angle_beta   90.00
_cell.angle_gamma   90.00
#
_symmetry.space_group_name_H-M   'P 1'
#
loop_
_entity.id
_entity.type
_entity.pdbx_description
1 polymer ?
#
loop_
_entity_poly.entity_id
_entity_poly.type
_entity_poly.pdbx_seq_one_letter_code
_entity_poly.pdbx_strand_id
1 'polypeptide(L)' 'MWSIVLFENENTVEVVPAHWVKNNVCAWPKKYVKKNVERRVLANKFDFNYFVSRTLKKNIATLTEARAKLK' A
#
# COMPACT_ATOMS: atom_id res chain seq x y z
N MET A 1 -4.39 0.69 10.32
CA MET A 1 -5.33 0.36 9.25
C MET A 1 -4.58 0.04 7.98
N TRP A 2 -5.12 -0.88 7.20
CA TRP A 2 -4.61 -1.33 5.91
C TRP A 2 -5.61 -1.02 4.79
N SER A 3 -5.09 -0.83 3.60
CA SER A 3 -5.85 -0.61 2.38
C SER A 3 -5.40 -1.62 1.32
N ILE A 4 -6.35 -2.03 0.48
CA ILE A 4 -6.07 -2.77 -0.75
C ILE A 4 -6.13 -1.76 -1.88
N VAL A 5 -5.06 -1.66 -2.65
CA VAL A 5 -4.93 -0.72 -3.76
C VAL A 5 -4.63 -1.47 -5.05
N LEU A 6 -5.17 -0.97 -6.16
CA LEU A 6 -4.75 -1.32 -7.51
C LEU A 6 -3.76 -0.25 -7.97
N PHE A 7 -2.54 -0.63 -8.32
CA PHE A 7 -1.61 0.20 -9.06
C PHE A 7 -2.01 0.15 -10.54
N GLU A 8 -2.48 1.28 -11.07
CA GLU A 8 -3.21 1.30 -12.34
C GLU A 8 -2.31 1.01 -13.55
N ASN A 9 -1.10 1.58 -13.56
CA ASN A 9 -0.16 1.42 -14.68
C ASN A 9 0.45 0.01 -14.70
N GLU A 10 0.65 -0.57 -13.53
CA GLU A 10 1.25 -1.88 -13.33
C GLU A 10 0.21 -3.00 -13.36
N ASN A 11 -1.08 -2.67 -13.28
CA ASN A 11 -2.21 -3.59 -13.15
C ASN A 11 -2.01 -4.62 -12.02
N THR A 12 -1.46 -4.17 -10.88
CA THR A 12 -1.18 -5.02 -9.72
C THR A 12 -2.01 -4.60 -8.51
N VAL A 13 -2.54 -5.58 -7.77
CA VAL A 13 -3.31 -5.33 -6.55
C VAL A 13 -2.47 -5.69 -5.34
N GLU A 14 -2.33 -4.76 -4.41
CA GLU A 14 -1.44 -4.91 -3.25
C GLU A 14 -2.09 -4.44 -1.95
N VAL A 15 -1.61 -4.99 -0.84
CA VAL A 15 -1.99 -4.55 0.51
C VAL A 15 -0.96 -3.57 1.05
N VAL A 16 -1.41 -2.36 1.38
CA VAL A 16 -0.54 -1.27 1.86
C VAL A 16 -1.03 -0.69 3.18
N PRO A 17 -0.14 -0.09 3.98
CA PRO A 17 -0.55 0.74 5.10
C PRO A 17 -1.47 1.87 4.62
N ALA A 18 -2.59 2.11 5.31
CA ALA A 18 -3.60 3.05 4.82
C ALA A 18 -3.07 4.49 4.67
N HIS A 19 -2.09 4.88 5.49
CA HIS A 19 -1.47 6.21 5.44
C HIS A 19 -0.53 6.41 4.24
N TRP A 20 -0.22 5.36 3.47
CA TRP A 20 0.52 5.49 2.21
C TRP A 20 -0.34 5.98 1.07
N VAL A 21 -1.66 5.92 1.20
CA VAL A 21 -2.59 6.25 0.14
C VAL A 21 -3.18 7.64 0.36
N LYS A 22 -2.95 8.55 -0.59
CA LYS A 22 -3.51 9.90 -0.58
C LYS A 22 -3.77 10.36 -2.02
N ASN A 23 -4.96 10.91 -2.27
CA ASN A 23 -5.33 11.50 -3.56
C ASN A 23 -5.05 10.59 -4.78
N ASN A 24 -5.48 9.33 -4.73
CA ASN A 24 -5.24 8.32 -5.77
C ASN A 24 -3.75 8.07 -6.09
N VAL A 25 -2.88 8.33 -5.11
CA VAL A 25 -1.46 8.03 -5.18
C VAL A 25 -1.11 7.18 -3.96
N CYS A 26 -0.34 6.12 -4.19
CA CYS A 26 0.16 5.26 -3.13
C CYS A 26 1.69 5.32 -3.10
N ALA A 27 2.23 5.54 -1.90
CA ALA A 27 3.66 5.39 -1.67
C ALA A 27 4.07 3.92 -1.77
N TRP A 28 5.25 3.66 -2.30
CA TRP A 28 5.84 2.32 -2.37
C TRP A 28 7.36 2.36 -2.17
N PRO A 29 7.92 1.55 -1.28
CA PRO A 29 9.33 1.62 -0.92
C PRO A 29 10.24 1.11 -2.05
N LYS A 30 11.35 1.80 -2.29
CA LYS A 30 12.36 1.42 -3.29
C LYS A 30 13.12 0.15 -2.92
N LYS A 31 13.26 -0.12 -1.61
CA LYS A 31 13.99 -1.28 -1.05
C LYS A 31 13.26 -1.85 0.17
N TYR A 32 13.55 -3.11 0.49
CA TYR A 32 13.03 -3.80 1.68
C TYR A 32 11.49 -3.75 1.79
N VAL A 33 10.78 -3.97 0.69
CA VAL A 33 9.32 -3.79 0.56
C VAL A 33 8.55 -4.46 1.70
N LYS A 34 8.73 -5.78 1.86
CA LYS A 34 8.05 -6.57 2.89
C LYS A 34 8.21 -5.98 4.30
N LYS A 35 9.45 -5.63 4.67
CA LYS A 35 9.78 -5.05 5.98
C LYS A 35 9.12 -3.69 6.17
N ASN A 36 9.14 -2.83 5.16
CA ASN A 36 8.54 -1.50 5.21
C ASN A 36 7.01 -1.54 5.32
N VAL A 37 6.38 -2.43 4.56
CA VAL A 37 4.94 -2.69 4.61
C VAL A 37 4.55 -3.20 6.00
N GLU A 38 5.16 -4.29 6.47
CA GLU A 38 4.84 -4.92 7.77
C GLU A 38 5.05 -3.97 8.95
N ARG A 39 6.11 -3.15 8.92
CA ARG A 39 6.38 -2.14 9.94
C ARG A 39 5.59 -0.85 9.77
N ARG A 40 4.82 -0.70 8.68
CA ARG A 40 4.02 0.50 8.38
C ARG A 40 4.86 1.78 8.40
N VAL A 41 6.08 1.72 7.85
CA VAL A 41 7.04 2.83 7.86
C VAL A 41 6.42 4.08 7.25
N LEU A 42 6.75 5.26 7.77
CA LEU A 42 6.28 6.53 7.19
C LEU A 42 6.97 6.76 5.85
N ALA A 43 6.18 7.00 4.80
CA ALA A 43 6.70 7.28 3.48
C ALA A 43 7.40 8.65 3.44
N ASN A 44 8.51 8.73 2.69
CA ASN A 44 9.26 9.96 2.48
C ASN A 44 9.63 10.12 0.99
N LYS A 45 10.27 11.22 0.59
CA LYS A 45 10.58 11.48 -0.83
C LYS A 45 11.83 10.75 -1.34
N PHE A 46 12.68 10.25 -0.45
CA PHE A 46 13.98 9.67 -0.80
C PHE A 46 13.90 8.15 -0.96
N ASP A 47 13.21 7.48 -0.03
CA ASP A 47 13.15 6.01 0.06
C ASP A 47 11.91 5.41 -0.62
N PHE A 48 10.94 6.24 -1.01
CA PHE A 48 9.68 5.81 -1.60
C PHE A 48 9.46 6.44 -2.97
N ASN A 49 8.82 5.67 -3.84
CA ASN A 49 8.17 6.14 -5.05
C ASN A 49 6.69 6.37 -4.78
N TYR A 50 6.04 7.14 -5.63
CA TYR A 50 4.63 7.47 -5.53
C TYR A 50 3.97 7.08 -6.85
N PHE A 51 3.11 6.08 -6.79
CA PHE A 51 2.48 5.48 -7.97
C PHE A 51 1.00 5.84 -8.01
N VAL A 52 0.47 6.02 -9.21
CA VAL A 52 -0.98 6.19 -9.42
C VAL A 52 -1.68 4.91 -8.96
N SER A 53 -2.69 5.08 -8.13
CA SER A 53 -3.36 3.95 -7.50
C SER A 53 -4.83 4.24 -7.22
N ARG A 54 -5.64 3.19 -7.28
CA ARG A 54 -7.05 3.23 -6.91
C ARG A 54 -7.27 2.40 -5.65
N THR A 55 -7.90 2.97 -4.64
CA THR A 55 -8.27 2.21 -3.43
C THR A 55 -9.46 1.31 -3.72
N LEU A 56 -9.30 0.00 -3.53
CA LEU A 56 -10.36 -0.99 -3.68
C LEU A 56 -11.10 -1.23 -2.36
N LYS A 57 -10.35 -1.36 -1.26
CA LYS A 57 -10.88 -1.51 0.10
C LYS A 57 -10.02 -0.71 1.08
N LYS A 58 -10.64 -0.12 2.10
CA LYS A 58 -9.99 0.69 3.14
C LYS A 58 -10.42 0.21 4.53
N ASN A 59 -9.78 0.76 5.56
CA ASN A 59 -10.13 0.55 6.97
C ASN A 59 -10.07 -0.91 7.43
N ILE A 60 -9.12 -1.69 6.91
CA ILE A 60 -8.92 -3.08 7.33
C ILE A 60 -8.02 -3.09 8.58
N ALA A 61 -8.40 -3.83 9.62
CA ALA A 61 -7.75 -3.75 10.93
C ALA A 61 -6.35 -4.37 10.92
N THR A 62 -6.21 -5.57 10.35
CA THR A 62 -4.97 -6.34 10.40
C THR A 62 -4.43 -6.66 9.00
N LEU A 63 -3.12 -6.89 8.91
CA LEU A 63 -2.46 -7.28 7.66
C LEU A 63 -2.96 -8.65 7.18
N THR A 64 -3.16 -9.58 8.12
CA THR A 64 -3.64 -10.94 7.84
C THR A 64 -5.04 -10.89 7.23
N GLU A 65 -5.95 -10.10 7.80
CA GLU A 65 -7.30 -9.91 7.25
C GLU A 65 -7.25 -9.30 5.85
N ALA A 66 -6.40 -8.28 5.65
CA ALA A 66 -6.27 -7.63 4.35
C ALA A 66 -5.74 -8.57 3.27
N ARG A 67 -4.71 -9.38 3.58
CA ARG A 67 -4.16 -10.40 2.67
C ARG A 67 -5.17 -11.52 2.38
N ALA A 68 -5.99 -11.92 3.35
CA ALA A 68 -7.04 -12.90 3.13
C ALA A 68 -8.10 -12.41 2.13
N LYS A 69 -8.39 -11.09 2.12
CA LYS A 69 -9.31 -10.45 1.17
C LYS A 69 -8.74 -10.20 -0.23
N LEU A 70 -7.45 -10.51 -0.45
CA LEU A 70 -6.77 -10.40 -1.75
C LEU A 70 -6.87 -11.72 -2.57
N LYS A 71 -7.15 -12.84 -1.89
CA LYS A 71 -7.43 -14.15 -2.51
C LYS A 71 -8.88 -14.23 -2.95
#